data_AF-A0A183IJU4-F1
#
_entry.id   AF-A0A183IJU4-F1
#
_cell.length_a   1.000
_cell.length_b   1.000
_cell.length_c   1.000
_cell.angle_alpha   90.00
_cell.angle_beta   90.00
_cell.angle_gamma   90.00
#
_symmetry.space_group_name_H-M   'P 1'
#
loop_
_entity.id
_entity.type
_entity.pdbx_description
1 polymer ?
#
loop_
_entity_poly.entity_id
_entity_poly.type
_entity_poly.pdbx_seq_one_letter_code
_entity_poly.pdbx_strand_id
1 'polypeptide(L)'
;MSSPEEETHTSPNPFALLCQGGETFQKIAANLNSEKDLAHQNDEAETKSIEGEDMSVEEGQTMDCKLKFVMKLVLSRMDLAGNDDVHSPTRSGIVNEVLDEHYDTSVKHIEDKDAFKDTFQLVLAEVLWKLKASLPSSLNPDVHHSTSSNGSALKETGVSTGDSSVALFRYLMACYSRMSDFVVTAAVGSFEKDCIKSSLPIVIDNILLLLRPSRLISSSRENLYAVLINSIFSHYVSTSFLTDLATQVLQRGTDDFNKVFWPLFDALLRTAIASSLSSDDARRPIMVLGELCDLKIGSQRPFCTSLCSRPDWLPECLSAAKGREICRTSYLGPFLCISAFPSDDCRVYRSLPMEEMTEEDFQPTFMTFRNRLESLRLAAFSICHNLLVNADSRILAMNYFQVSIEANSKSSNMLVIN
;
A
#
# COMPACT_ATOMS: atom_id res chain seq x y z
N MET A 1 8.49 -54.81 25.00
CA MET A 1 8.95 -53.70 25.85
C MET A 1 9.46 -52.62 24.93
N SER A 2 8.91 -51.42 24.77
CA SER A 2 7.69 -50.77 25.23
C SER A 2 7.47 -49.62 24.22
N SER A 3 6.23 -49.40 23.79
CA SER A 3 5.85 -48.29 22.89
C SER A 3 6.01 -46.93 23.58
N PRO A 4 6.27 -45.83 22.86
CA PRO A 4 6.02 -44.49 23.36
C PRO A 4 4.66 -43.96 22.87
N GLU A 5 4.01 -43.21 23.76
CA GLU A 5 2.66 -42.67 23.69
C GLU A 5 2.57 -41.47 22.72
N GLU A 6 1.50 -41.42 21.92
CA GLU A 6 1.08 -40.26 21.12
C GLU A 6 0.34 -39.26 22.02
N GLU A 7 0.92 -38.09 22.28
CA GLU A 7 0.20 -36.93 22.80
C GLU A 7 -0.41 -36.13 21.64
N THR A 8 -1.74 -36.21 21.50
CA THR A 8 -2.54 -35.42 20.57
C THR A 8 -2.72 -34.00 21.11
N HIS A 9 -1.94 -33.03 20.61
CA HIS A 9 -2.26 -31.61 20.76
C HIS A 9 -3.30 -31.17 19.71
N THR A 10 -4.56 -31.07 20.12
CA THR A 10 -5.62 -30.40 19.37
C THR A 10 -5.36 -28.90 19.32
N SER A 11 -5.00 -28.36 18.15
CA SER A 11 -4.98 -26.92 17.88
C SER A 11 -6.40 -26.33 17.94
N PRO A 12 -6.61 -25.14 18.50
CA PRO A 12 -7.93 -24.53 18.56
C PRO A 12 -8.46 -24.22 17.15
N ASN A 13 -9.70 -24.64 16.89
CA ASN A 13 -10.39 -24.42 15.62
C ASN A 13 -10.55 -22.90 15.37
N PRO A 14 -9.99 -22.35 14.28
CA PRO A 14 -10.07 -20.91 13.97
C PRO A 14 -11.50 -20.42 13.67
N PHE A 15 -12.48 -21.33 13.50
CA PHE A 15 -13.90 -20.97 13.42
C PHE A 15 -14.49 -20.54 14.78
N ALA A 16 -13.89 -20.89 15.91
CA ALA A 16 -14.40 -20.51 17.23
C ALA A 16 -14.31 -19.00 17.50
N LEU A 17 -13.33 -18.31 16.92
CA LEU A 17 -13.16 -16.85 17.04
C LEU A 17 -14.16 -16.04 16.18
N LEU A 18 -14.64 -16.61 15.08
CA LEU A 18 -15.70 -15.99 14.25
C LEU A 18 -17.11 -16.25 14.83
N CYS A 19 -17.33 -17.40 15.48
CA CYS A 19 -18.62 -17.72 16.10
C CYS A 19 -18.84 -17.01 17.45
N GLN A 20 -17.80 -16.69 18.22
CA GLN A 20 -17.94 -15.91 19.46
C GLN A 20 -18.44 -14.47 19.22
N GLY A 21 -18.15 -13.89 18.05
CA GLY A 21 -18.76 -12.63 17.63
C GLY A 21 -20.28 -12.73 17.41
N GLY A 22 -20.77 -13.87 16.95
CA GLY A 22 -22.20 -14.12 16.69
C GLY A 22 -23.06 -14.31 17.94
N GLU A 23 -22.54 -14.99 18.98
CA GLU A 23 -23.25 -15.12 20.26
C GLU A 23 -23.32 -13.78 21.02
N THR A 24 -22.29 -12.94 20.86
CA THR A 24 -22.29 -11.57 21.37
C THR A 24 -23.32 -10.71 20.61
N PHE A 25 -23.45 -10.92 19.30
CA PHE A 25 -24.46 -10.29 18.43
C PHE A 25 -25.90 -10.65 18.83
N GLN A 26 -26.18 -11.93 19.16
CA GLN A 26 -27.50 -12.37 19.60
C GLN A 26 -27.87 -11.84 20.99
N LYS A 27 -26.91 -11.72 21.91
CA LYS A 27 -27.13 -11.15 23.24
C LYS A 27 -27.38 -9.64 23.19
N ILE A 28 -26.66 -8.92 22.34
CA ILE A 28 -26.86 -7.48 22.14
C ILE A 28 -28.19 -7.20 21.43
N ALA A 29 -28.54 -7.97 20.40
CA ALA A 29 -29.83 -7.84 19.71
C ALA A 29 -31.03 -8.23 20.61
N ALA A 30 -30.87 -9.21 21.51
CA ALA A 30 -31.90 -9.59 22.48
C ALA A 30 -32.11 -8.53 23.57
N ASN A 31 -31.02 -7.91 24.06
CA ASN A 31 -31.11 -6.81 25.04
C ASN A 31 -31.78 -5.56 24.44
N LEU A 32 -31.44 -5.19 23.20
CA LEU A 32 -32.03 -4.05 22.48
C LEU A 32 -33.53 -4.22 22.18
N ASN A 33 -33.99 -5.46 21.99
CA ASN A 33 -35.43 -5.74 21.82
C ASN A 33 -36.18 -5.73 23.16
N SER A 34 -35.54 -6.13 24.27
CA SER A 34 -36.17 -6.07 25.60
C SER A 34 -36.32 -4.63 26.15
N GLU A 35 -35.43 -3.71 25.77
CA GLU A 35 -35.54 -2.29 26.12
C GLU A 35 -36.63 -1.58 25.29
N LYS A 36 -36.89 -2.01 24.06
CA LYS A 36 -38.01 -1.53 23.24
C LYS A 36 -39.38 -1.88 23.81
N ASP A 37 -39.52 -3.06 24.43
CA ASP A 37 -40.79 -3.49 25.04
C ASP A 37 -41.06 -2.78 26.39
N LEU A 38 -40.01 -2.32 27.08
CA LEU A 38 -40.11 -1.49 28.29
C LEU A 38 -40.36 -0.01 27.96
N ALA A 39 -39.82 0.50 26.86
CA ALA A 39 -40.06 1.87 26.40
C ALA A 39 -41.52 2.08 25.92
N HIS A 40 -42.16 1.05 25.36
CA HIS A 40 -43.57 1.13 24.93
C HIS A 40 -44.60 1.08 26.07
N GLN A 41 -44.21 0.83 27.32
CA GLN A 41 -45.12 0.86 28.47
C GLN A 41 -45.05 2.16 29.30
N ASN A 42 -44.10 3.06 29.03
CA ASN A 42 -43.94 4.32 29.78
C ASN A 42 -44.44 5.58 29.06
N ASP A 43 -44.86 5.50 27.80
CA ASP A 43 -45.26 6.67 27.00
C ASP A 43 -46.73 7.13 27.18
N GLU A 44 -47.49 6.56 28.12
CA GLU A 44 -48.87 7.01 28.41
C GLU A 44 -49.04 7.84 29.69
N ALA A 45 -47.96 8.23 30.37
CA ALA A 45 -48.08 8.99 31.62
C ALA A 45 -47.00 10.05 31.84
N GLU A 46 -46.92 11.09 30.99
CA GLU A 46 -46.51 12.42 31.45
C GLU A 46 -46.76 13.52 30.40
N THR A 47 -47.99 14.03 30.37
CA THR A 47 -48.27 15.40 29.92
C THR A 47 -48.46 16.27 31.16
N LYS A 48 -47.42 17.03 31.54
CA LYS A 48 -47.48 18.43 32.05
C LYS A 48 -46.19 18.86 32.76
N SER A 49 -45.72 20.04 32.36
CA SER A 49 -44.95 21.05 33.12
C SER A 49 -43.54 21.27 32.54
N ILE A 50 -43.37 22.27 31.66
CA ILE A 50 -43.02 23.68 31.96
C ILE A 50 -41.49 23.89 31.86
N GLU A 51 -41.13 24.56 30.77
CA GLU A 51 -40.09 25.59 30.61
C GLU A 51 -38.68 25.30 31.16
N GLY A 52 -37.76 24.96 30.26
CA GLY A 52 -36.33 25.18 30.52
C GLY A 52 -35.33 24.32 29.77
N GLU A 53 -35.48 24.04 28.47
CA GLU A 53 -34.44 23.32 27.70
C GLU A 53 -34.60 23.62 26.20
N ASP A 54 -33.77 24.49 25.64
CA ASP A 54 -33.77 24.75 24.18
C ASP A 54 -32.41 25.22 23.63
N MET A 55 -31.30 24.85 24.27
CA MET A 55 -29.96 25.07 23.69
C MET A 55 -29.12 23.78 23.49
N SER A 56 -29.49 22.65 24.09
CA SER A 56 -28.77 21.38 23.93
C SER A 56 -29.22 20.56 22.70
N VAL A 57 -30.46 20.76 22.25
CA VAL A 57 -31.06 19.98 21.14
C VAL A 57 -30.53 20.42 19.77
N GLU A 58 -30.23 21.71 19.56
CA GLU A 58 -29.65 22.21 18.30
C GLU A 58 -28.18 21.78 18.10
N GLU A 59 -27.38 21.69 19.17
CA GLU A 59 -25.99 21.22 19.10
C GLU A 59 -25.90 19.72 18.80
N GLY A 60 -26.81 18.91 19.36
CA GLY A 60 -26.86 17.46 19.08
C GLY A 60 -27.27 17.13 17.65
N GLN A 61 -28.29 17.80 17.10
CA GLN A 61 -28.72 17.60 15.71
C GLN A 61 -27.69 18.09 14.68
N THR A 62 -26.96 19.16 14.99
CA THR A 62 -25.86 19.63 14.12
C THR A 62 -24.64 18.72 14.16
N MET A 63 -24.36 18.03 15.27
CA MET A 63 -23.27 17.06 15.36
C MET A 63 -23.56 15.79 14.54
N ASP A 64 -24.77 15.22 14.65
CA ASP A 64 -25.19 14.04 13.88
C ASP A 64 -25.13 14.27 12.36
N CYS A 65 -25.60 15.45 11.91
CA CYS A 65 -25.51 15.86 10.50
C CYS A 65 -24.06 15.98 10.02
N LYS A 66 -23.13 16.43 10.87
CA LYS A 66 -21.70 16.55 10.54
C LYS A 66 -21.02 15.18 10.47
N LEU A 67 -21.32 14.24 11.37
CA LEU A 67 -20.76 12.88 11.35
C LEU A 67 -21.27 12.09 10.13
N LYS A 68 -22.56 12.17 9.80
CA LYS A 68 -23.10 11.63 8.55
C LYS A 68 -22.39 12.22 7.34
N PHE A 69 -22.22 13.54 7.33
CA PHE A 69 -21.52 14.23 6.25
C PHE A 69 -20.07 13.77 6.13
N VAL A 70 -19.34 13.59 7.23
CA VAL A 70 -17.96 13.09 7.24
C VAL A 70 -17.90 11.65 6.71
N MET A 71 -18.74 10.73 7.20
CA MET A 71 -18.77 9.35 6.70
C MET A 71 -19.13 9.31 5.21
N LYS A 72 -20.14 10.08 4.80
CA LYS A 72 -20.53 10.22 3.41
C LYS A 72 -19.36 10.74 2.59
N LEU A 73 -18.73 11.83 2.98
CA LEU A 73 -17.64 12.44 2.21
C LEU A 73 -16.39 11.56 2.12
N VAL A 74 -16.08 10.80 3.18
CA VAL A 74 -14.97 9.83 3.21
C VAL A 74 -15.25 8.63 2.30
N LEU A 75 -16.49 8.15 2.25
CA LEU A 75 -16.84 6.92 1.54
C LEU A 75 -17.40 7.15 0.12
N SER A 76 -18.05 8.29 -0.14
CA SER A 76 -18.92 8.53 -1.31
C SER A 76 -18.18 8.87 -2.61
N ARG A 77 -16.91 9.28 -2.54
CA ARG A 77 -16.12 9.56 -3.75
C ARG A 77 -15.44 8.31 -4.28
N MET A 78 -16.20 7.46 -4.95
CA MET A 78 -15.65 6.38 -5.77
C MET A 78 -15.41 6.85 -7.21
N ASP A 79 -14.40 7.69 -7.43
CA ASP A 79 -13.85 7.86 -8.78
C ASP A 79 -12.77 6.79 -9.01
N LEU A 80 -13.21 5.53 -9.07
CA LEU A 80 -12.41 4.48 -9.68
C LEU A 80 -12.45 4.72 -11.19
N ALA A 81 -11.54 5.55 -11.69
CA ALA A 81 -11.43 5.85 -13.10
C ALA A 81 -11.41 4.55 -13.95
N GLY A 82 -12.30 4.47 -14.94
CA GLY A 82 -12.26 3.47 -16.01
C GLY A 82 -13.51 2.61 -16.19
N ASN A 83 -14.68 3.22 -16.40
CA ASN A 83 -15.65 2.88 -17.46
C ASN A 83 -17.01 3.50 -17.12
N ASP A 84 -17.43 4.46 -17.95
CA ASP A 84 -18.78 5.02 -18.01
C ASP A 84 -19.76 4.01 -18.62
N ASP A 85 -19.95 2.86 -17.98
CA ASP A 85 -21.08 1.99 -18.32
C ASP A 85 -22.32 2.41 -17.52
N VAL A 86 -23.20 3.11 -18.22
CA VAL A 86 -24.39 3.87 -17.76
C VAL A 86 -25.50 2.98 -17.14
N HIS A 87 -25.28 1.67 -16.96
CA HIS A 87 -26.32 0.73 -16.54
C HIS A 87 -26.02 -0.18 -15.33
N SER A 88 -24.90 0.01 -14.61
CA SER A 88 -24.76 -0.57 -13.26
C SER A 88 -25.17 0.49 -12.22
N PRO A 89 -25.78 0.14 -11.06
CA PRO A 89 -25.96 1.11 -9.98
C PRO A 89 -24.61 1.77 -9.76
N THR A 90 -24.53 3.08 -9.99
CA THR A 90 -23.27 3.83 -9.88
C THR A 90 -22.65 3.43 -8.55
N ARG A 91 -21.36 3.08 -8.50
CA ARG A 91 -20.73 2.57 -7.27
C ARG A 91 -20.87 3.55 -6.08
N SER A 92 -21.11 4.83 -6.39
CA SER A 92 -21.60 5.87 -5.46
C SER A 92 -22.96 5.57 -4.82
N GLY A 93 -23.91 5.00 -5.56
CA GLY A 93 -25.19 4.49 -5.10
C GLY A 93 -25.08 3.39 -4.04
N ILE A 94 -24.13 2.45 -4.18
CA ILE A 94 -23.89 1.40 -3.15
C ILE A 94 -23.49 2.04 -1.83
N VAL A 95 -22.59 3.02 -1.86
CA VAL A 95 -22.14 3.72 -0.65
C VAL A 95 -23.29 4.50 -0.01
N ASN A 96 -24.10 5.20 -0.81
CA ASN A 96 -25.24 5.96 -0.30
C ASN A 96 -26.33 5.03 0.28
N GLU A 97 -26.58 3.89 -0.36
CA GLU A 97 -27.52 2.87 0.12
C GLU A 97 -27.09 2.33 1.48
N VAL A 98 -25.83 1.88 1.62
CA VAL A 98 -25.30 1.37 2.90
C VAL A 98 -25.33 2.45 3.97
N LEU A 99 -24.97 3.70 3.61
CA LEU A 99 -25.01 4.80 4.56
C LEU A 99 -26.43 5.11 5.01
N ASP A 100 -27.41 5.12 4.11
CA ASP A 100 -28.81 5.41 4.47
C ASP A 100 -29.44 4.24 5.26
N GLU A 101 -29.08 2.98 4.95
CA GLU A 101 -29.46 1.79 5.75
C GLU A 101 -28.93 1.87 7.19
N HIS A 102 -27.66 2.26 7.38
CA HIS A 102 -27.05 2.34 8.70
C HIS A 102 -27.25 3.68 9.41
N TYR A 103 -27.73 4.71 8.71
CA TYR A 103 -27.91 6.04 9.27
C TYR A 103 -28.94 6.05 10.40
N ASP A 104 -30.11 5.46 10.16
CA ASP A 104 -31.22 5.48 11.10
C ASP A 104 -31.02 4.56 12.32
N THR A 105 -30.19 3.51 12.20
CA THR A 105 -29.95 2.53 13.27
C THR A 105 -28.68 2.74 14.08
N SER A 106 -27.66 3.41 13.53
CA SER A 106 -26.32 3.42 14.16
C SER A 106 -25.66 4.79 14.21
N VAL A 107 -25.87 5.65 13.20
CA VAL A 107 -25.20 6.97 13.15
C VAL A 107 -25.85 7.98 14.10
N LYS A 108 -27.19 7.92 14.27
CA LYS A 108 -27.95 8.78 15.19
C LYS A 108 -27.60 8.63 16.67
N HIS A 109 -26.88 7.58 17.05
CA HIS A 109 -26.53 7.25 18.43
C HIS A 109 -25.01 7.30 18.69
N ILE A 110 -24.26 8.02 17.86
CA ILE A 110 -22.83 8.22 18.07
C ILE A 110 -22.62 9.25 19.18
N GLU A 111 -22.47 8.76 20.40
CA GLU A 111 -22.25 9.59 21.59
C GLU A 111 -20.76 9.89 21.83
N ASP A 112 -19.87 9.03 21.32
CA ASP A 112 -18.44 9.17 21.49
C ASP A 112 -17.61 8.68 20.28
N LYS A 113 -16.29 8.80 20.43
CA LYS A 113 -15.29 8.43 19.42
C LYS A 113 -15.23 6.92 19.16
N ASP A 114 -15.47 6.09 20.17
CA ASP A 114 -15.39 4.64 20.05
C ASP A 114 -16.65 4.10 19.34
N ALA A 115 -17.83 4.64 19.66
CA ALA A 115 -19.07 4.39 18.93
C ALA A 115 -18.95 4.80 17.45
N PHE A 116 -18.31 5.93 17.14
CA PHE A 116 -18.02 6.31 15.76
C PHE A 116 -17.11 5.29 15.07
N LYS A 117 -16.04 4.88 15.74
CA LYS A 117 -15.04 3.95 15.23
C LYS A 117 -15.69 2.60 14.88
N ASP A 118 -16.52 2.07 15.77
CA ASP A 118 -17.22 0.80 15.56
C ASP A 118 -18.24 0.90 14.43
N THR A 119 -19.01 1.99 14.38
CA THR A 119 -19.96 2.27 13.30
C THR A 119 -19.23 2.40 11.95
N PHE A 120 -18.09 3.09 11.92
CA PHE A 120 -17.26 3.22 10.72
C PHE A 120 -16.71 1.87 10.25
N GLN A 121 -16.26 1.02 11.18
CA GLN A 121 -15.79 -0.32 10.85
C GLN A 121 -16.89 -1.16 10.19
N LEU A 122 -18.10 -1.12 10.74
CA LEU A 122 -19.27 -1.84 10.21
C LEU A 122 -19.64 -1.35 8.81
N VAL A 123 -19.81 -0.03 8.65
CA VAL A 123 -20.15 0.59 7.36
C VAL A 123 -19.07 0.31 6.32
N LEU A 124 -17.78 0.42 6.68
CA LEU A 124 -16.69 0.12 5.76
C LEU A 124 -16.70 -1.35 5.35
N ALA A 125 -16.90 -2.29 6.28
CA ALA A 125 -16.96 -3.72 5.96
C ALA A 125 -18.10 -4.04 4.98
N GLU A 126 -19.29 -3.47 5.20
CA GLU A 126 -20.45 -3.65 4.32
C GLU A 126 -20.21 -3.06 2.93
N VAL A 127 -19.64 -1.84 2.86
CA VAL A 127 -19.23 -1.23 1.59
C VAL A 127 -18.23 -2.13 0.85
N LEU A 128 -17.18 -2.61 1.52
CA LEU A 128 -16.18 -3.48 0.89
C LEU A 128 -16.80 -4.80 0.41
N TRP A 129 -17.77 -5.35 1.15
CA TRP A 129 -18.49 -6.57 0.79
C TRP A 129 -19.37 -6.37 -0.45
N LYS A 130 -20.24 -5.34 -0.46
CA LYS A 130 -21.09 -5.01 -1.62
C LYS A 130 -20.23 -4.62 -2.84
N LEU A 131 -19.09 -3.96 -2.64
CA LEU A 131 -18.15 -3.65 -3.72
C LEU A 131 -17.50 -4.90 -4.31
N LYS A 132 -17.07 -5.85 -3.47
CA LYS A 132 -16.54 -7.13 -3.96
C LYS A 132 -17.59 -7.91 -4.75
N ALA A 133 -18.84 -7.92 -4.29
CA ALA A 133 -19.95 -8.61 -4.94
C ALA A 133 -20.36 -8.00 -6.30
N SER A 134 -20.19 -6.69 -6.47
CA SER A 134 -20.52 -5.97 -7.71
C SER A 134 -19.42 -5.98 -8.77
N LEU A 135 -18.22 -6.51 -8.45
CA LEU A 135 -17.14 -6.65 -9.42
C LEU A 135 -17.33 -7.92 -10.27
N PRO A 136 -17.24 -7.83 -11.61
CA PRO A 136 -17.45 -8.98 -12.47
C PRO A 136 -16.43 -10.08 -12.13
N SER A 137 -16.93 -11.24 -11.76
CA SER A 137 -16.15 -12.46 -11.55
C SER A 137 -15.75 -13.00 -12.93
N SER A 138 -14.68 -12.51 -13.55
CA SER A 138 -14.24 -13.05 -14.84
C SER A 138 -13.57 -14.42 -14.65
N LEU A 139 -14.41 -15.45 -14.67
CA LEU A 139 -14.06 -16.81 -15.08
C LEU A 139 -14.40 -16.94 -16.58
N ASN A 140 -13.37 -17.07 -17.42
CA ASN A 140 -13.36 -18.13 -18.43
C ASN A 140 -11.91 -18.35 -18.96
N PRO A 141 -11.29 -19.52 -18.71
CA PRO A 141 -9.96 -19.84 -19.20
C PRO A 141 -10.06 -20.68 -20.47
N ASP A 142 -10.61 -20.14 -21.56
CA ASP A 142 -10.62 -20.87 -22.85
C ASP A 142 -10.79 -19.91 -24.03
N VAL A 143 -9.67 -19.42 -24.61
CA VAL A 143 -9.56 -19.15 -26.05
C VAL A 143 -8.10 -19.28 -26.51
N HIS A 144 -7.89 -20.29 -27.35
CA HIS A 144 -6.81 -20.62 -28.28
C HIS A 144 -5.60 -19.68 -28.50
N HIS A 145 -4.42 -20.31 -28.46
CA HIS A 145 -3.18 -19.88 -29.10
C HIS A 145 -3.35 -19.57 -30.60
N SER A 146 -2.92 -18.39 -31.01
CA SER A 146 -2.32 -18.21 -32.34
C SER A 146 -1.19 -17.18 -32.30
N THR A 147 -0.09 -17.59 -32.91
CA THR A 147 1.22 -16.94 -33.06
C THR A 147 1.19 -15.61 -33.81
N SER A 148 1.95 -14.62 -33.34
CA SER A 148 2.80 -13.77 -34.21
C SER A 148 3.78 -12.93 -33.39
N SER A 149 5.03 -12.99 -33.81
CA SER A 149 6.17 -12.19 -33.38
C SER A 149 6.02 -10.70 -33.69
N ASN A 150 6.38 -9.82 -32.75
CA ASN A 150 7.45 -8.81 -32.91
C ASN A 150 7.45 -7.81 -31.73
N GLY A 151 8.65 -7.35 -31.39
CA GLY A 151 8.99 -6.65 -30.16
C GLY A 151 8.16 -5.41 -29.84
N SER A 152 7.64 -5.37 -28.62
CA SER A 152 7.27 -4.16 -27.89
C SER A 152 7.41 -4.47 -26.40
N ALA A 153 8.58 -4.19 -25.84
CA ALA A 153 8.80 -4.27 -24.40
C ALA A 153 8.09 -3.08 -23.74
N LEU A 154 7.11 -3.40 -22.88
CA LEU A 154 6.26 -2.49 -22.12
C LEU A 154 5.47 -1.47 -22.98
N LYS A 155 4.54 -1.99 -23.79
CA LYS A 155 3.22 -1.37 -23.79
C LYS A 155 2.70 -1.44 -22.36
N GLU A 156 2.16 -0.32 -21.88
CA GLU A 156 1.37 -0.15 -20.67
C GLU A 156 1.08 -1.47 -19.98
N THR A 157 1.54 -1.64 -18.75
CA THR A 157 0.96 -2.65 -17.88
C THR A 157 -0.53 -2.37 -17.84
N GLY A 158 -1.26 -3.01 -18.75
CA GLY A 158 -2.69 -3.17 -18.73
C GLY A 158 -2.94 -3.97 -17.49
N VAL A 159 -2.95 -3.28 -16.35
CA VAL A 159 -3.68 -3.71 -15.18
C VAL A 159 -5.06 -3.94 -15.74
N SER A 160 -5.42 -5.21 -15.96
CA SER A 160 -6.77 -5.56 -16.35
C SER A 160 -7.67 -4.83 -15.36
N THR A 161 -8.45 -3.90 -15.87
CA THR A 161 -9.46 -3.14 -15.12
C THR A 161 -10.48 -4.06 -14.43
N GLY A 162 -10.39 -5.38 -14.65
CA GLY A 162 -11.17 -6.44 -14.02
C GLY A 162 -10.59 -7.07 -12.75
N ASP A 163 -9.40 -6.72 -12.23
CA ASP A 163 -8.94 -7.30 -10.95
C ASP A 163 -9.59 -6.58 -9.76
N SER A 164 -10.65 -7.20 -9.23
CA SER A 164 -11.47 -6.71 -8.11
C SER A 164 -10.62 -6.23 -6.92
N SER A 165 -9.53 -6.93 -6.60
CA SER A 165 -8.67 -6.58 -5.46
C SER A 165 -7.85 -5.31 -5.70
N VAL A 166 -7.44 -5.06 -6.94
CA VAL A 166 -6.72 -3.84 -7.30
C VAL A 166 -7.63 -2.62 -7.21
N ALA A 167 -8.89 -2.75 -7.66
CA ALA A 167 -9.88 -1.71 -7.52
C ALA A 167 -10.16 -1.39 -6.04
N LEU A 168 -10.30 -2.42 -5.21
CA LEU A 168 -10.50 -2.28 -3.76
C LEU A 168 -9.30 -1.60 -3.07
N PHE A 169 -8.09 -2.00 -3.45
CA PHE A 169 -6.85 -1.42 -2.93
C PHE A 169 -6.73 0.08 -3.25
N ARG A 170 -7.03 0.48 -4.50
CA ARG A 170 -7.06 1.90 -4.90
C ARG A 170 -8.13 2.68 -4.13
N TYR A 171 -9.31 2.10 -3.94
CA TYR A 171 -10.37 2.71 -3.16
C TYR A 171 -9.94 2.98 -1.72
N LEU A 172 -9.35 1.99 -1.04
CA LEU A 172 -8.88 2.14 0.34
C LEU A 172 -7.77 3.19 0.48
N MET A 173 -6.82 3.24 -0.46
CA MET A 173 -5.80 4.29 -0.48
C MET A 173 -6.42 5.68 -0.67
N ALA A 174 -7.42 5.81 -1.54
CA ALA A 174 -8.15 7.05 -1.73
C ALA A 174 -8.95 7.46 -0.49
N CYS A 175 -9.57 6.50 0.21
CA CYS A 175 -10.24 6.73 1.50
C CYS A 175 -9.25 7.26 2.54
N TYR A 176 -8.07 6.65 2.66
CA TYR A 176 -7.05 7.13 3.58
C TYR A 176 -6.62 8.57 3.24
N SER A 177 -6.33 8.86 1.96
CA SER A 177 -5.90 10.21 1.54
C SER A 177 -6.94 11.26 1.92
N ARG A 178 -8.22 10.99 1.63
CA ARG A 178 -9.32 11.88 2.00
C ARG A 178 -9.38 12.10 3.51
N MET A 179 -9.33 11.02 4.30
CA MET A 179 -9.37 11.12 5.75
C MET A 179 -8.21 11.95 6.29
N SER A 180 -6.99 11.74 5.77
CA SER A 180 -5.82 12.52 6.12
C SER A 180 -6.00 14.01 5.79
N ASP A 181 -6.54 14.34 4.62
CA ASP A 181 -6.81 15.72 4.21
C ASP A 181 -7.85 16.40 5.12
N PHE A 182 -8.89 15.66 5.53
CA PHE A 182 -9.90 16.17 6.48
C PHE A 182 -9.31 16.48 7.85
N VAL A 183 -8.37 15.67 8.34
CA VAL A 183 -7.73 15.91 9.64
C VAL A 183 -6.97 17.24 9.66
N VAL A 184 -6.33 17.61 8.54
CA VAL A 184 -5.57 18.86 8.41
C VAL A 184 -6.48 20.07 8.16
N THR A 185 -7.68 19.84 7.61
CA THR A 185 -8.61 20.92 7.25
C THR A 185 -9.10 21.71 8.48
N ALA A 186 -8.93 23.02 8.46
CA ALA A 186 -9.29 23.90 9.58
C ALA A 186 -10.81 24.01 9.83
N ALA A 187 -11.63 23.73 8.81
CA ALA A 187 -13.09 23.81 8.88
C ALA A 187 -13.75 22.66 9.67
N VAL A 188 -12.99 21.63 10.05
CA VAL A 188 -13.49 20.46 10.79
C VAL A 188 -13.23 20.66 12.29
N GLY A 189 -14.24 20.39 13.12
CA GLY A 189 -14.14 20.48 14.57
C GLY A 189 -13.17 19.47 15.18
N SER A 190 -12.78 19.68 16.43
CA SER A 190 -11.82 18.82 17.13
C SER A 190 -12.35 17.40 17.33
N PHE A 191 -13.63 17.26 17.64
CA PHE A 191 -14.27 15.96 17.84
C PHE A 191 -14.27 15.11 16.56
N GLU A 192 -14.65 15.69 15.43
CA GLU A 192 -14.68 15.00 14.15
C GLU A 192 -13.26 14.62 13.70
N LYS A 193 -12.27 15.48 13.95
CA LYS A 193 -10.85 15.14 13.72
C LYS A 193 -10.42 13.93 14.54
N ASP A 194 -10.83 13.85 15.80
CA ASP A 194 -10.47 12.73 16.66
C ASP A 194 -11.16 11.42 16.24
N CYS A 195 -12.42 11.50 15.77
CA CYS A 195 -13.16 10.40 15.17
C CYS A 195 -12.51 9.87 13.87
N ILE A 196 -12.05 10.78 13.00
CA ILE A 196 -11.33 10.40 11.78
C ILE A 196 -9.99 9.75 12.14
N LYS A 197 -9.24 10.31 13.09
CA LYS A 197 -7.96 9.76 13.55
C LYS A 197 -8.10 8.36 14.15
N SER A 198 -9.16 8.04 14.90
CA SER A 198 -9.41 6.65 15.37
C SER A 198 -9.74 5.68 14.26
N SER A 199 -10.24 6.18 13.13
CA SER A 199 -10.73 5.36 12.03
C SER A 199 -9.66 5.10 10.97
N LEU A 200 -8.62 5.93 10.86
CA LEU A 200 -7.47 5.72 9.97
C LEU A 200 -6.82 4.34 10.12
N PRO A 201 -6.55 3.82 11.35
CA PRO A 201 -6.00 2.48 11.53
C PRO A 201 -6.87 1.36 10.94
N ILE A 202 -8.20 1.54 10.89
CA ILE A 202 -9.13 0.55 10.32
C ILE A 202 -8.93 0.45 8.81
N VAL A 203 -8.76 1.59 8.13
CA VAL A 203 -8.50 1.63 6.69
C VAL A 203 -7.15 0.97 6.39
N ILE A 204 -6.12 1.30 7.16
CA ILE A 204 -4.79 0.68 7.02
C ILE A 204 -4.86 -0.83 7.27
N ASP A 205 -5.60 -1.30 8.27
CA ASP A 205 -5.75 -2.73 8.53
C ASP A 205 -6.40 -3.46 7.34
N ASN A 206 -7.41 -2.86 6.71
CA ASN A 206 -8.01 -3.42 5.49
C ASN A 206 -7.02 -3.44 4.31
N ILE A 207 -6.19 -2.41 4.16
CA ILE A 207 -5.09 -2.39 3.17
C ILE A 207 -4.10 -3.52 3.46
N LEU A 208 -3.74 -3.72 4.73
CA LEU A 208 -2.82 -4.79 5.14
C LEU A 208 -3.39 -6.18 4.93
N LEU A 209 -4.71 -6.38 5.06
CA LEU A 209 -5.36 -7.65 4.70
C LEU A 209 -5.18 -7.99 3.21
N LEU A 210 -5.17 -6.99 2.34
CA LEU A 210 -4.91 -7.17 0.90
C LEU A 210 -3.44 -7.45 0.59
N LEU A 211 -2.50 -6.81 1.31
CA LEU A 211 -1.06 -6.96 1.07
C LEU A 211 -0.48 -8.24 1.69
N ARG A 212 -1.07 -8.75 2.77
CA ARG A 212 -0.56 -9.94 3.46
C ARG A 212 -0.76 -11.22 2.64
N PRO A 213 0.12 -12.23 2.82
CA PRO A 213 -0.11 -13.57 2.28
C PRO A 213 -1.33 -14.20 2.98
N SER A 214 -2.51 -13.99 2.41
CA SER A 214 -3.74 -14.66 2.82
C SER A 214 -4.25 -15.56 1.69
N ARG A 215 -4.84 -16.70 2.05
CA ARG A 215 -5.43 -17.64 1.07
C ARG A 215 -6.73 -17.12 0.43
N LEU A 216 -7.19 -15.94 0.86
CA LEU A 216 -8.53 -15.41 0.56
C LEU A 216 -8.58 -14.58 -0.73
N ILE A 217 -7.43 -14.15 -1.26
CA ILE A 217 -7.35 -13.25 -2.41
C ILE A 217 -6.39 -13.86 -3.43
N SER A 218 -6.94 -14.43 -4.50
CA SER A 218 -6.20 -15.05 -5.60
C SER A 218 -5.63 -14.06 -6.62
N SER A 219 -5.94 -12.77 -6.46
CA SER A 219 -5.37 -11.70 -7.29
C SER A 219 -3.85 -11.66 -7.16
N SER A 220 -3.14 -11.44 -8.28
CA SER A 220 -1.68 -11.38 -8.25
C SER A 220 -1.24 -10.22 -7.35
N ARG A 221 -0.76 -10.53 -6.14
CA ARG A 221 -0.24 -9.55 -5.17
C ARG A 221 0.81 -8.63 -5.80
N GLU A 222 1.51 -9.11 -6.83
CA GLU A 222 2.42 -8.32 -7.62
C GLU A 222 1.75 -7.09 -8.24
N ASN A 223 0.48 -7.19 -8.66
CA ASN A 223 -0.29 -6.06 -9.17
C ASN A 223 -0.57 -5.03 -8.06
N LEU A 224 -0.83 -5.47 -6.82
CA LEU A 224 -1.05 -4.56 -5.68
C LEU A 224 0.23 -3.79 -5.35
N TYR A 225 1.38 -4.48 -5.31
CA TYR A 225 2.67 -3.81 -5.09
C TYR A 225 3.05 -2.91 -6.26
N ALA A 226 2.77 -3.29 -7.51
CA ALA A 226 2.97 -2.41 -8.66
C ALA A 226 2.13 -1.13 -8.55
N VAL A 227 0.87 -1.25 -8.13
CA VAL A 227 0.00 -0.10 -7.85
C VAL A 227 0.57 0.76 -6.73
N LEU A 228 1.01 0.16 -5.62
CA LEU A 228 1.64 0.89 -4.52
C LEU A 228 2.91 1.63 -4.96
N ILE A 229 3.81 0.97 -5.71
CA ILE A 229 5.04 1.58 -6.24
C ILE A 229 4.70 2.78 -7.13
N ASN A 230 3.74 2.62 -8.05
CA ASN A 230 3.31 3.72 -8.91
C ASN A 230 2.66 4.86 -8.11
N SER A 231 1.86 4.52 -7.09
CA SER A 231 1.24 5.52 -6.22
C SER A 231 2.26 6.31 -5.40
N ILE A 232 3.32 5.66 -4.91
CA ILE A 232 4.42 6.33 -4.20
C ILE A 232 5.16 7.26 -5.18
N PHE A 233 5.58 6.71 -6.33
CA PHE A 233 6.33 7.47 -7.33
C PHE A 233 5.59 8.69 -7.88
N SER A 234 4.29 8.56 -8.12
CA SER A 234 3.45 9.67 -8.60
C SER A 234 2.93 10.56 -7.48
N HIS A 235 3.34 10.32 -6.23
CA HIS A 235 2.88 11.04 -5.03
C HIS A 235 1.35 11.06 -4.86
N TYR A 236 0.66 10.01 -5.33
CA TYR A 236 -0.77 9.81 -5.07
C TYR A 236 -1.04 9.36 -3.63
N VAL A 237 -0.02 8.86 -2.94
CA VAL A 237 -0.06 8.61 -1.50
C VAL A 237 0.88 9.56 -0.79
N SER A 238 0.43 10.10 0.34
CA SER A 238 1.23 11.00 1.16
C SER A 238 2.33 10.27 1.92
N THR A 239 3.36 10.99 2.36
CA THR A 239 4.36 10.46 3.30
C THR A 239 3.72 10.03 4.63
N SER A 240 2.63 10.69 5.04
CA SER A 240 1.86 10.28 6.23
C SER A 240 1.25 8.89 6.06
N PHE A 241 0.70 8.57 4.88
CA PHE A 241 0.20 7.22 4.58
C PHE A 241 1.27 6.15 4.76
N LEU A 242 2.44 6.34 4.15
CA LEU A 242 3.53 5.37 4.27
C LEU A 242 4.02 5.25 5.71
N THR A 243 4.05 6.36 6.45
CA THR A 243 4.49 6.39 7.86
C THR A 243 3.51 5.63 8.74
N ASP A 244 2.21 5.85 8.57
CA ASP A 244 1.16 5.17 9.34
C ASP A 244 1.10 3.68 8.99
N LEU A 245 1.16 3.35 7.70
CA LEU A 245 1.22 1.97 7.21
C LEU A 245 2.42 1.24 7.83
N ALA A 246 3.62 1.81 7.72
CA ALA A 246 4.83 1.21 8.26
C ALA A 246 4.78 1.11 9.80
N THR A 247 4.25 2.12 10.49
CA THR A 247 4.09 2.14 11.95
C THR A 247 3.18 1.00 12.41
N GLN A 248 2.03 0.84 11.76
CA GLN A 248 1.04 -0.17 12.13
C GLN A 248 1.51 -1.60 11.87
N VAL A 249 2.31 -1.83 10.82
CA VAL A 249 2.95 -3.13 10.64
C VAL A 249 4.05 -3.35 11.67
N LEU A 250 4.87 -2.33 11.94
CA LEU A 250 5.98 -2.44 12.89
C LEU A 250 5.50 -2.74 14.32
N GLN A 251 4.35 -2.20 14.74
CA GLN A 251 3.70 -2.52 16.01
C GLN A 251 3.37 -4.02 16.17
N ARG A 252 3.22 -4.74 15.06
CA ARG A 252 2.95 -6.19 15.04
C ARG A 252 4.24 -7.03 15.05
N GLY A 253 5.40 -6.40 14.90
CA GLY A 253 6.73 -7.03 14.95
C GLY A 253 7.50 -6.97 13.63
N THR A 254 8.81 -7.18 13.72
CA THR A 254 9.75 -7.14 12.58
C THR A 254 9.48 -8.21 11.54
N ASP A 255 9.05 -9.40 11.96
CA ASP A 255 8.76 -10.50 11.03
C ASP A 255 7.54 -10.19 10.16
N ASP A 256 6.51 -9.57 10.74
CA ASP A 256 5.35 -9.12 10.00
C ASP A 256 5.70 -7.95 9.07
N PHE A 257 6.59 -7.06 9.49
CA PHE A 257 7.16 -6.02 8.64
C PHE A 257 7.82 -6.61 7.40
N ASN A 258 8.70 -7.58 7.59
CA ASN A 258 9.38 -8.28 6.50
C ASN A 258 8.39 -9.00 5.57
N LYS A 259 7.38 -9.72 6.11
CA LYS A 259 6.37 -10.40 5.29
C LYS A 259 5.55 -9.46 4.40
N VAL A 260 5.29 -8.24 4.86
CA VAL A 260 4.53 -7.24 4.11
C VAL A 260 5.41 -6.49 3.10
N PHE A 261 6.64 -6.12 3.47
CA PHE A 261 7.47 -5.22 2.65
C PHE A 261 8.56 -5.92 1.83
N TRP A 262 8.94 -7.17 2.12
CA TRP A 262 9.85 -7.90 1.23
C TRP A 262 9.27 -8.13 -0.17
N PRO A 263 7.98 -8.47 -0.35
CA PRO A 263 7.42 -8.55 -1.70
C PRO A 263 7.38 -7.20 -2.43
N LEU A 264 7.30 -6.08 -1.70
CA LEU A 264 7.45 -4.73 -2.28
C LEU A 264 8.89 -4.53 -2.79
N PHE A 265 9.88 -4.90 -1.99
CA PHE A 265 11.28 -4.89 -2.40
C PHE A 265 11.54 -5.81 -3.61
N ASP A 266 10.94 -6.99 -3.65
CA ASP A 266 11.04 -7.90 -4.81
C ASP A 266 10.46 -7.26 -6.07
N ALA A 267 9.31 -6.59 -5.96
CA ALA A 267 8.69 -5.88 -7.07
C ALA A 267 9.54 -4.68 -7.54
N LEU A 268 10.15 -3.93 -6.61
CA LEU A 268 11.10 -2.86 -6.92
C LEU A 268 12.35 -3.39 -7.61
N LEU A 269 12.93 -4.49 -7.12
CA LEU A 269 14.10 -5.13 -7.69
C LEU A 269 13.84 -5.60 -9.12
N ARG A 270 12.70 -6.28 -9.36
CA ARG A 270 12.28 -6.68 -10.72
C ARG A 270 12.15 -5.47 -11.65
N THR A 271 11.57 -4.39 -11.15
CA THR A 271 11.43 -3.14 -11.92
C THR A 271 12.80 -2.51 -12.22
N ALA A 272 13.73 -2.52 -11.27
CA ALA A 272 15.09 -2.03 -11.44
C ALA A 272 15.89 -2.86 -12.47
N ILE A 273 15.80 -4.19 -12.40
CA ILE A 273 16.45 -5.09 -13.37
C ILE A 273 15.89 -4.87 -14.78
N ALA A 274 14.58 -4.65 -14.90
CA ALA A 274 13.93 -4.36 -16.17
C ALA A 274 14.19 -2.94 -16.69
N SER A 275 14.68 -2.02 -15.85
CA SER A 275 14.92 -0.63 -16.22
C SER A 275 16.14 -0.48 -17.13
N SER A 276 16.10 0.54 -17.98
CA SER A 276 17.21 0.95 -18.86
C SER A 276 17.30 2.46 -18.84
N LEU A 277 18.50 3.03 -18.90
CA LEU A 277 18.68 4.47 -19.01
C LEU A 277 17.98 5.08 -20.25
N SER A 278 17.73 4.26 -21.27
CA SER A 278 16.95 4.64 -22.46
C SER A 278 15.49 4.96 -22.14
N SER A 279 14.92 4.37 -21.09
CA SER A 279 13.54 4.57 -20.66
C SER A 279 13.40 5.70 -19.63
N ASP A 280 12.33 6.49 -19.74
CA ASP A 280 11.99 7.51 -18.73
C ASP A 280 11.67 6.92 -17.35
N ASP A 281 11.23 5.65 -17.33
CA ASP A 281 10.82 4.94 -16.13
C ASP A 281 11.98 4.39 -15.29
N ALA A 282 13.23 4.50 -15.78
CA ALA A 282 14.41 4.00 -15.06
C ALA A 282 14.60 4.62 -13.67
N ARG A 283 14.11 5.85 -13.49
CA ARG A 283 14.15 6.56 -12.20
C ARG A 283 13.13 6.02 -11.19
N ARG A 284 12.06 5.39 -11.65
CA ARG A 284 10.94 4.95 -10.81
C ARG A 284 11.38 4.05 -9.66
N PRO A 285 12.04 2.91 -9.90
CA PRO A 285 12.38 1.99 -8.82
C PRO A 285 13.37 2.60 -7.82
N ILE A 286 14.34 3.40 -8.27
CA ILE A 286 15.34 3.99 -7.37
C ILE A 286 14.79 5.15 -6.55
N MET A 287 13.89 5.96 -7.12
CA MET A 287 13.24 7.05 -6.36
C MET A 287 12.34 6.48 -5.27
N VAL A 288 11.52 5.48 -5.58
CA VAL A 288 10.64 4.83 -4.60
C VAL A 288 11.47 4.15 -3.50
N LEU A 289 12.54 3.44 -3.85
CA LEU A 289 13.44 2.86 -2.84
C LEU A 289 14.09 3.95 -1.96
N GLY A 290 14.46 5.09 -2.55
CA GLY A 290 14.97 6.26 -1.84
C GLY A 290 13.98 6.81 -0.82
N GLU A 291 12.72 7.01 -1.22
CA GLU A 291 11.65 7.47 -0.33
C GLU A 291 11.39 6.49 0.83
N LEU A 292 11.35 5.18 0.54
CA LEU A 292 11.20 4.16 1.57
C LEU A 292 12.37 4.19 2.56
N CYS A 293 13.61 4.32 2.07
CA CYS A 293 14.79 4.43 2.93
C CYS A 293 14.82 5.75 3.72
N ASP A 294 14.25 6.83 3.20
CA ASP A 294 14.19 8.10 3.89
C ASP A 294 13.07 8.17 4.95
N LEU A 295 12.14 7.22 4.96
CA LEU A 295 11.08 7.18 5.95
C LEU A 295 11.64 6.89 7.36
N LYS A 296 11.25 7.73 8.33
CA LYS A 296 11.61 7.60 9.74
C LYS A 296 10.38 7.33 10.59
N ILE A 297 10.51 6.40 11.53
CA ILE A 297 9.52 6.16 12.59
C ILE A 297 10.25 6.35 13.92
N GLY A 298 9.97 7.48 14.58
CA GLY A 298 10.80 7.94 15.70
C GLY A 298 12.24 8.18 15.25
N SER A 299 13.19 7.49 15.87
CA SER A 299 14.63 7.54 15.53
C SER A 299 15.08 6.45 14.55
N GLN A 300 14.20 5.52 14.17
CA GLN A 300 14.55 4.36 13.36
C GLN A 300 14.16 4.54 11.89
N ARG A 301 14.94 3.92 10.99
CA ARG A 301 14.60 3.75 9.57
C ARG A 301 14.25 2.27 9.30
N PRO A 302 13.01 1.84 9.55
CA PRO A 302 12.66 0.41 9.53
C PRO A 302 12.85 -0.24 8.15
N PHE A 303 12.63 0.50 7.07
CA PHE A 303 12.89 0.01 5.71
C PHE A 303 14.38 -0.25 5.47
N CYS A 304 15.28 0.58 5.97
CA CYS A 304 16.72 0.34 5.88
C CYS A 304 17.13 -0.93 6.63
N THR A 305 16.64 -1.09 7.86
CA THR A 305 16.91 -2.29 8.69
C THR A 305 16.35 -3.55 8.01
N SER A 306 15.10 -3.52 7.57
CA SER A 306 14.44 -4.62 6.86
C SER A 306 15.17 -4.98 5.56
N LEU A 307 15.59 -3.98 4.78
CA LEU A 307 16.30 -4.18 3.52
C LEU A 307 17.64 -4.88 3.72
N CYS A 308 18.44 -4.43 4.68
CA CYS A 308 19.73 -5.04 4.99
C CYS A 308 19.61 -6.45 5.59
N SER A 309 18.46 -6.79 6.19
CA SER A 309 18.20 -8.12 6.75
C SER A 309 17.81 -9.17 5.70
N ARG A 310 17.61 -8.78 4.44
CA ARG A 310 17.19 -9.69 3.38
C ARG A 310 18.29 -10.70 3.03
N PRO A 311 17.92 -11.94 2.64
CA PRO A 311 18.88 -12.96 2.24
C PRO A 311 19.66 -12.61 0.96
N ASP A 312 19.08 -11.79 0.08
CA ASP A 312 19.70 -11.30 -1.16
C ASP A 312 20.40 -9.94 -0.99
N TRP A 313 20.55 -9.43 0.23
CA TRP A 313 21.26 -8.17 0.49
C TRP A 313 22.69 -8.17 -0.07
N LEU A 314 23.45 -9.21 0.29
CA LEU A 314 24.81 -9.45 -0.18
C LEU A 314 25.06 -10.98 -0.21
N PRO A 315 24.62 -11.67 -1.27
CA PRO A 315 24.81 -13.10 -1.38
C PRO A 315 26.30 -13.45 -1.56
N GLU A 316 26.67 -14.65 -1.13
CA GLU A 316 28.02 -15.17 -1.32
C GLU A 316 28.34 -15.30 -2.81
N CYS A 317 29.49 -14.76 -3.23
CA CYS A 317 29.92 -14.85 -4.62
C CYS A 317 30.49 -16.23 -4.91
N LEU A 318 29.93 -16.91 -5.91
CA LEU A 318 30.34 -18.25 -6.34
C LEU A 318 31.37 -18.23 -7.47
N SER A 319 31.52 -17.09 -8.15
CA SER A 319 32.40 -16.95 -9.32
C SER A 319 33.69 -16.16 -9.05
N ALA A 320 34.65 -16.29 -9.96
CA ALA A 320 35.84 -15.45 -9.98
C ALA A 320 35.53 -13.99 -10.37
N ALA A 321 34.38 -13.73 -11.00
CA ALA A 321 33.95 -12.41 -11.46
C ALA A 321 33.09 -11.70 -10.39
N LYS A 322 33.57 -11.70 -9.14
CA LYS A 322 32.84 -11.24 -7.96
C LYS A 322 32.16 -9.88 -8.13
N GLY A 323 32.84 -8.89 -8.72
CA GLY A 323 32.25 -7.56 -8.95
C GLY A 323 31.01 -7.57 -9.85
N ARG A 324 31.03 -8.35 -10.94
CA ARG A 324 29.86 -8.51 -11.84
C ARG A 324 28.75 -9.32 -11.19
N GLU A 325 29.11 -10.30 -10.37
CA GLU A 325 28.15 -11.11 -9.64
C GLU A 325 27.39 -10.26 -8.62
N ILE A 326 28.10 -9.52 -7.75
CA ILE A 326 27.49 -8.59 -6.78
C ILE A 326 26.52 -7.64 -7.48
N CYS A 327 26.94 -7.02 -8.58
CA CYS A 327 26.11 -6.10 -9.35
C CYS A 327 24.78 -6.71 -9.84
N ARG A 328 24.70 -8.03 -10.03
CA ARG A 328 23.52 -8.72 -10.56
C ARG A 328 22.71 -9.50 -9.52
N THR A 329 23.38 -10.03 -8.51
CA THR A 329 22.78 -10.95 -7.53
C THR A 329 22.46 -10.28 -6.20
N SER A 330 23.13 -9.17 -5.87
CA SER A 330 22.81 -8.42 -4.68
C SER A 330 21.59 -7.52 -4.90
N TYR A 331 20.88 -7.22 -3.81
CA TYR A 331 19.68 -6.39 -3.88
C TYR A 331 19.98 -4.98 -4.42
N LEU A 332 21.05 -4.33 -3.93
CA LEU A 332 21.40 -2.96 -4.37
C LEU A 332 22.05 -2.92 -5.75
N GLY A 333 22.61 -4.02 -6.24
CA GLY A 333 23.36 -4.08 -7.50
C GLY A 333 22.62 -3.44 -8.68
N PRO A 334 21.40 -3.90 -9.02
CA PRO A 334 20.63 -3.35 -10.14
C PRO A 334 20.33 -1.84 -10.05
N PHE A 335 20.24 -1.29 -8.84
CA PHE A 335 20.01 0.15 -8.64
C PHE A 335 21.29 0.97 -8.84
N LEU A 336 22.45 0.40 -8.51
CA LEU A 336 23.75 1.07 -8.62
C LEU A 336 24.41 0.89 -10.00
N CYS A 337 24.00 -0.12 -10.76
CA CYS A 337 24.63 -0.53 -12.01
C CYS A 337 23.94 -0.02 -13.30
N ILE A 338 23.02 0.96 -13.21
CA ILE A 338 22.42 1.54 -14.41
C ILE A 338 23.51 2.25 -15.23
N SER A 339 23.72 1.80 -16.46
CA SER A 339 24.81 2.23 -17.33
C SER A 339 24.30 3.02 -18.53
N ALA A 340 25.11 3.98 -18.99
CA ALA A 340 24.94 4.65 -20.29
C ALA A 340 25.76 3.98 -21.40
N PHE A 341 26.51 2.91 -21.10
CA PHE A 341 27.36 2.27 -22.07
C PHE A 341 26.59 1.18 -22.84
N PRO A 342 26.58 1.22 -24.18
CA PRO A 342 26.02 0.17 -25.03
C PRO A 342 26.54 -1.25 -24.74
N SER A 343 27.78 -1.37 -24.26
CA SER A 343 28.41 -2.65 -23.88
C SER A 343 27.71 -3.32 -22.69
N ASP A 344 27.09 -2.50 -21.83
CA ASP A 344 26.45 -2.95 -20.60
C ASP A 344 24.94 -3.09 -20.79
N ASP A 345 24.34 -2.23 -21.62
CA ASP A 345 22.92 -2.29 -21.98
C ASP A 345 22.67 -1.98 -23.46
N CYS A 346 22.33 -3.03 -24.22
CA CYS A 346 22.01 -2.93 -25.64
C CYS A 346 20.80 -2.04 -25.95
N ARG A 347 19.93 -1.74 -24.97
CA ARG A 347 18.77 -0.87 -25.15
C ARG A 347 19.19 0.59 -25.27
N VAL A 348 20.28 0.98 -24.62
CA VAL A 348 20.88 2.31 -24.77
C VAL A 348 21.37 2.52 -26.19
N TYR A 349 22.01 1.51 -26.78
CA TYR A 349 22.41 1.55 -28.20
C TYR A 349 21.21 1.80 -29.12
N ARG A 350 20.10 1.05 -28.92
CA ARG A 350 18.89 1.19 -29.75
C ARG A 350 18.20 2.55 -29.61
N SER A 351 18.36 3.22 -28.48
CA SER A 351 17.82 4.57 -28.27
C SER A 351 18.67 5.68 -28.86
N LEU A 352 19.88 5.36 -29.33
CA LEU A 352 20.72 6.30 -30.04
C LEU A 352 20.41 6.18 -31.54
N PRO A 353 19.96 7.24 -32.22
CA PRO A 353 19.69 7.21 -33.66
C PRO A 353 21.02 7.25 -34.43
N MET A 354 21.75 6.13 -34.45
CA MET A 354 23.13 6.07 -34.95
C MET A 354 23.26 6.24 -36.48
N GLU A 355 22.19 6.06 -37.25
CA GLU A 355 22.24 6.09 -38.73
C GLU A 355 21.82 7.44 -39.36
N GLU A 356 21.22 8.37 -38.59
CA GLU A 356 20.65 9.62 -39.14
C GLU A 356 21.03 10.90 -38.35
N MET A 357 21.79 10.77 -37.26
CA MET A 357 21.99 11.89 -36.32
C MET A 357 23.14 12.80 -36.74
N THR A 358 22.85 14.09 -36.88
CA THR A 358 23.87 15.12 -37.11
C THR A 358 24.64 15.42 -35.82
N GLU A 359 25.81 16.06 -35.91
CA GLU A 359 26.58 16.47 -34.72
C GLU A 359 25.78 17.41 -33.79
N GLU A 360 24.81 18.15 -34.36
CA GLU A 360 23.91 19.05 -33.64
C GLU A 360 22.86 18.29 -32.79
N ASP A 361 22.44 17.10 -33.22
CA ASP A 361 21.47 16.25 -32.52
C ASP A 361 22.13 15.35 -31.45
N PHE A 362 23.44 15.10 -31.58
CA PHE A 362 24.21 14.27 -30.65
C PHE A 362 24.32 14.91 -29.26
N GLN A 363 24.61 16.20 -29.20
CA GLN A 363 24.76 16.95 -27.94
C GLN A 363 23.52 16.92 -27.03
N PRO A 364 22.30 17.29 -27.49
CA PRO A 364 21.11 17.28 -26.64
C PRO A 364 20.75 15.86 -26.16
N THR A 365 20.97 14.85 -26.99
CA THR A 365 20.76 13.43 -26.62
C THR A 365 21.70 13.01 -25.50
N PHE A 366 23.01 13.30 -25.63
CA PHE A 366 23.99 12.99 -24.58
C PHE A 366 23.73 13.76 -23.29
N MET A 367 23.33 15.03 -23.37
CA MET A 367 22.94 15.83 -22.20
C MET A 367 21.75 15.21 -21.47
N THR A 368 20.78 14.66 -22.20
CA THR A 368 19.64 13.95 -21.59
C THR A 368 20.08 12.71 -20.84
N PHE A 369 20.92 11.86 -21.45
CA PHE A 369 21.49 10.69 -20.77
C PHE A 369 22.31 11.06 -19.54
N ARG A 370 23.12 12.13 -19.62
CA ARG A 370 23.91 12.65 -18.50
C ARG A 370 23.00 13.12 -17.35
N ASN A 371 21.98 13.91 -17.64
CA ASN A 371 21.04 14.41 -16.64
C ASN A 371 20.27 13.26 -15.98
N ARG A 372 19.85 12.26 -16.76
CA ARG A 372 19.23 11.04 -16.23
C ARG A 372 20.18 10.29 -15.30
N LEU A 373 21.42 10.05 -15.70
CA LEU A 373 22.43 9.41 -14.85
C LEU A 373 22.71 10.19 -13.56
N GLU A 374 22.81 11.51 -13.65
CA GLU A 374 23.03 12.37 -12.50
C GLU A 374 21.87 12.27 -11.50
N SER A 375 20.63 12.33 -11.99
CA SER A 375 19.43 12.12 -11.17
C SER A 375 19.42 10.75 -10.49
N LEU A 376 19.74 9.68 -11.22
CA LEU A 376 19.84 8.33 -10.65
C LEU A 376 20.94 8.24 -9.58
N ARG A 377 22.10 8.86 -9.80
CA ARG A 377 23.20 8.87 -8.83
C ARG A 377 22.85 9.63 -7.56
N LEU A 378 22.11 10.74 -7.66
CA LEU A 378 21.62 11.46 -6.48
C LEU A 378 20.63 10.62 -5.67
N ALA A 379 19.71 9.92 -6.34
CA ALA A 379 18.80 8.98 -5.68
C ALA A 379 19.55 7.81 -5.01
N ALA A 380 20.52 7.22 -5.72
CA ALA A 380 21.41 6.18 -5.18
C ALA A 380 22.17 6.66 -3.94
N PHE A 381 22.74 7.87 -4.00
CA PHE A 381 23.44 8.48 -2.88
C PHE A 381 22.54 8.62 -1.66
N SER A 382 21.29 9.08 -1.84
CA SER A 382 20.31 9.19 -0.76
C SER A 382 20.03 7.84 -0.08
N ILE A 383 19.85 6.77 -0.87
CA ILE A 383 19.69 5.40 -0.36
C ILE A 383 20.92 5.01 0.49
N CYS A 384 22.12 5.12 -0.08
CA CYS A 384 23.37 4.78 0.60
C CYS A 384 23.55 5.58 1.91
N HIS A 385 23.28 6.88 1.87
CA HIS A 385 23.35 7.76 3.03
C HIS A 385 22.39 7.29 4.14
N ASN A 386 21.12 7.02 3.79
CA ASN A 386 20.11 6.61 4.76
C ASN A 386 20.42 5.26 5.41
N LEU A 387 20.97 4.32 4.64
CA LEU A 387 21.45 3.03 5.15
C LEU A 387 22.61 3.19 6.14
N LEU A 388 23.52 4.12 5.89
CA LEU A 388 24.70 4.36 6.73
C LEU A 388 24.40 5.19 7.99
N VAL A 389 23.45 6.13 7.91
CA VAL A 389 23.06 6.94 9.07
C VAL A 389 22.26 6.12 10.08
N ASN A 390 21.42 5.19 9.62
CA ASN A 390 20.64 4.30 10.50
C ASN A 390 21.54 3.28 11.22
N ALA A 391 21.52 3.27 12.55
CA ALA A 391 22.41 2.47 13.37
C ALA A 391 22.30 0.96 13.07
N ASP A 392 21.06 0.47 12.91
CA ASP A 392 20.78 -0.97 12.75
C ASP A 392 21.22 -1.52 11.38
N SER A 393 21.20 -0.68 10.32
CA SER A 393 21.64 -1.07 8.98
C SER A 393 23.09 -0.72 8.69
N ARG A 394 23.71 0.18 9.46
CA ARG A 394 25.03 0.76 9.17
C ARG A 394 26.10 -0.31 8.95
N ILE A 395 26.20 -1.29 9.85
CA ILE A 395 27.25 -2.32 9.79
C ILE A 395 27.08 -3.18 8.54
N LEU A 396 25.86 -3.62 8.24
CA LEU A 396 25.56 -4.43 7.06
C LEU A 396 25.77 -3.65 5.76
N ALA A 397 25.49 -2.35 5.76
CA ALA A 397 25.77 -1.45 4.65
C ALA A 397 27.27 -1.21 4.44
N MET A 398 28.03 -1.00 5.52
CA MET A 398 29.49 -0.88 5.45
C MET A 398 30.12 -2.16 4.91
N ASN A 399 29.68 -3.32 5.38
CA ASN A 399 30.13 -4.62 4.88
C ASN A 399 29.84 -4.77 3.37
N TYR A 400 28.64 -4.39 2.92
CA TYR A 400 28.28 -4.38 1.51
C TYR A 400 29.27 -3.57 0.67
N PHE A 401 29.57 -2.32 1.08
CA PHE A 401 30.49 -1.46 0.33
C PHE A 401 31.92 -1.98 0.38
N GLN A 402 32.38 -2.48 1.53
CA GLN A 402 33.70 -3.09 1.67
C GLN A 402 33.88 -4.25 0.69
N VAL A 403 32.99 -5.24 0.72
CA VAL A 403 33.04 -6.42 -0.16
C VAL A 403 32.95 -6.01 -1.63
N SER A 404 32.10 -5.03 -1.96
CA SER A 404 31.95 -4.52 -3.32
C SER A 404 33.24 -3.85 -3.85
N ILE A 405 33.93 -3.08 -3.02
CA ILE A 405 35.19 -2.43 -3.38
C ILE A 405 36.31 -3.46 -3.52
N GLU A 406 36.43 -4.39 -2.56
CA GLU A 406 37.44 -5.45 -2.59
C GLU A 406 37.29 -6.34 -3.83
N ALA A 407 36.05 -6.69 -4.19
CA ALA A 407 35.75 -7.47 -5.40
C ALA A 407 36.16 -6.77 -6.70
N ASN A 408 36.29 -5.43 -6.70
CA ASN A 408 36.68 -4.62 -7.85
C ASN A 408 38.12 -4.07 -7.75
N SER A 409 38.89 -4.43 -6.73
CA SER A 409 40.27 -3.97 -6.50
C SER A 409 41.25 -4.29 -7.64
N LYS A 410 40.94 -5.27 -8.50
CA LYS A 410 41.75 -5.58 -9.68
C LYS A 410 41.43 -4.69 -10.88
N SER A 411 40.23 -4.11 -10.94
CA SER A 411 39.81 -3.20 -12.02
C SER A 411 40.54 -1.85 -11.96
N SER A 412 40.90 -1.38 -10.76
CA SER A 412 41.75 -0.18 -10.59
C SER A 412 43.16 -0.34 -11.15
N ASN A 413 43.65 -1.58 -11.30
CA ASN A 413 44.94 -1.86 -11.92
C ASN A 413 44.87 -1.95 -13.46
N MET A 414 43.66 -2.00 -14.03
CA MET A 414 43.46 -2.14 -15.47
C MET A 414 43.27 -0.78 -16.19
N LEU A 415 43.11 0.32 -15.45
CA LEU A 415 43.04 1.69 -15.99
C LEU A 415 44.42 2.34 -16.20
N VAL A 416 45.53 1.61 -16.03
CA VAL A 416 46.90 2.11 -16.28
C VAL A 416 47.51 1.57 -17.59
N ILE A 417 46.76 0.81 -18.39
CA ILE A 417 47.27 0.34 -19.69
C ILE A 417 46.23 0.62 -20.78
N ASN A 418 46.28 1.84 -21.32
CA ASN A 418 46.42 2.12 -22.76
C ASN A 418 46.51 3.63 -23.02
#